data_AF-A0A7Y2G0E1-F1
#
_entry.id   AF-A0A7Y2G0E1-F1
#
_cell.length_a   1.000
_cell.length_b   1.000
_cell.length_c   1.000
_cell.angle_alpha   90.00
_cell.angle_beta   90.00
_cell.angle_gamma   90.00
#
_symmetry.space_group_name_H-M   'P 1'
#
loop_
_entity.id
_entity.type
_entity.pdbx_description
1 polymer ?
#
loop_
_entity_poly.entity_id
_entity_poly.type
_entity_poly.pdbx_seq_one_letter_code
_entity_poly.pdbx_strand_id
1 'polypeptide(L)' 'MKKSFQTRIEAINWIAATVENEGQFEVIREQLTFNYIYTKTYFLHIDEKELQAEVLLLGQK' A
#
# COMPACT_ATOMS: atom_id res chain seq x y z
N MET A 1 -2.93 6.14 -11.00
CA MET A 1 -3.69 5.02 -11.63
C MET A 1 -4.29 4.11 -10.56
N LYS A 2 -5.51 3.59 -10.73
CA LYS A 2 -6.14 2.66 -9.76
C LYS A 2 -5.86 1.20 -10.14
N LYS A 3 -5.40 0.38 -9.18
CA LYS A 3 -5.24 -1.07 -9.35
C LYS A 3 -6.11 -1.81 -8.34
N SER A 4 -6.94 -2.73 -8.81
CA SER A 4 -7.84 -3.54 -7.98
C SER A 4 -7.40 -4.99 -7.96
N PHE A 5 -7.78 -5.70 -6.90
CA PHE A 5 -7.44 -7.11 -6.66
C PHE A 5 -8.68 -7.88 -6.23
N GLN A 6 -8.71 -9.18 -6.55
CA GLN A 6 -9.83 -10.04 -6.17
C GLN A 6 -9.71 -10.50 -4.72
N THR A 7 -8.48 -10.65 -4.23
CA THR A 7 -8.21 -11.13 -2.86
C THR A 7 -7.15 -10.29 -2.17
N ARG A 8 -7.18 -10.32 -0.83
CA ARG A 8 -6.12 -9.71 -0.02
C ARG A 8 -4.75 -10.28 -0.34
N ILE A 9 -4.64 -11.59 -0.52
CA ILE A 9 -3.35 -12.27 -0.77
C ILE A 9 -2.75 -11.79 -2.10
N GLU A 10 -3.57 -11.68 -3.14
CA GLU A 10 -3.13 -11.15 -4.44
C GLU A 10 -2.59 -9.72 -4.32
N ALA A 11 -3.30 -8.86 -3.58
CA ALA A 11 -2.87 -7.49 -3.33
C ALA A 11 -1.54 -7.45 -2.57
N ILE A 12 -1.39 -8.23 -1.50
CA ILE A 12 -0.17 -8.29 -0.70
C ILE A 12 1.01 -8.79 -1.51
N ASN A 13 0.83 -9.85 -2.31
CA ASN A 13 1.88 -10.37 -3.18
C ASN A 13 2.32 -9.33 -4.21
N TRP A 14 1.38 -8.56 -4.75
CA TRP A 14 1.70 -7.49 -5.69
C TRP A 14 2.47 -6.35 -5.02
N ILE A 15 2.08 -5.92 -3.81
CA ILE A 15 2.79 -4.89 -3.05
C ILE A 15 4.23 -5.34 -2.79
N ALA A 16 4.41 -6.55 -2.25
CA ALA A 16 5.73 -7.11 -1.94
C ALA A 16 6.65 -7.21 -3.16
N ALA A 17 6.09 -7.43 -4.35
CA ALA A 17 6.86 -7.49 -5.60
C ALA A 17 7.15 -6.12 -6.22
N THR A 18 6.46 -5.05 -5.77
CA THR A 18 6.53 -3.71 -6.39
C THR A 18 7.39 -2.74 -5.58
N VAL A 19 7.39 -2.87 -4.26
CA VAL A 19 8.10 -1.96 -3.35
C VAL A 19 9.53 -2.40 -3.09
N GLU A 20 10.42 -1.44 -2.85
CA GLU A 20 11.85 -1.71 -2.65
C GLU A 20 12.20 -1.94 -1.17
N ASN A 21 11.37 -1.45 -0.25
CA ASN A 21 11.62 -1.55 1.19
C ASN A 21 10.35 -1.79 2.02
N GLU A 22 10.58 -2.20 3.27
CA GLU A 22 9.53 -2.52 4.24
C GLU A 22 8.65 -1.31 4.60
N GLY A 23 9.23 -0.10 4.65
CA GLY A 23 8.46 1.12 4.93
C GLY A 23 7.40 1.40 3.87
N GLN A 24 7.76 1.29 2.59
CA GLN A 24 6.84 1.41 1.46
C GLN A 24 5.78 0.30 1.51
N PHE A 25 6.19 -0.94 1.80
CA PHE A 25 5.26 -2.06 1.94
C PHE A 25 4.17 -1.76 2.98
N GLU A 26 4.56 -1.27 4.15
CA GLU A 26 3.64 -0.98 5.24
C GLU A 26 2.67 0.15 4.91
N VAL A 27 3.14 1.26 4.33
CA VAL A 27 2.27 2.39 3.92
C VAL A 27 1.22 1.93 2.90
N ILE A 28 1.63 1.17 1.88
CA ILE A 28 0.70 0.73 0.83
C ILE A 28 -0.24 -0.36 1.37
N ARG A 29 0.22 -1.24 2.26
CA ARG A 29 -0.62 -2.22 2.96
C ARG A 29 -1.67 -1.55 3.83
N GLU A 30 -1.34 -0.46 4.50
CA GLU A 30 -2.29 0.34 5.26
C GLU A 30 -3.34 0.98 4.35
N GLN A 31 -2.93 1.56 3.21
CA GLN A 31 -3.86 2.10 2.21
C GLN A 31 -4.85 1.03 1.73
N LEU A 32 -4.35 -0.17 1.40
CA LEU A 32 -5.18 -1.31 1.01
C LEU A 32 -6.21 -1.67 2.10
N THR A 33 -5.75 -1.71 3.34
CA THR A 33 -6.57 -2.06 4.51
C THR A 33 -7.66 -1.01 4.72
N PHE A 34 -7.31 0.26 4.67
CA PHE A 34 -8.25 1.38 4.75
C PHE A 34 -9.31 1.29 3.65
N ASN A 35 -8.88 1.10 2.40
CA ASN A 35 -9.81 0.97 1.27
C ASN A 35 -10.80 -0.19 1.49
N TYR A 36 -10.33 -1.35 1.94
CA TYR A 36 -11.22 -2.48 2.23
C TYR A 36 -12.20 -2.19 3.37
N ILE A 37 -11.76 -1.54 4.46
CA ILE A 37 -12.63 -1.20 5.59
C ILE A 37 -13.85 -0.40 5.12
N TYR A 38 -13.62 0.64 4.32
CA TYR A 38 -14.66 1.59 3.91
C TYR A 38 -15.43 1.20 2.65
N THR A 39 -14.83 0.42 1.75
CA THR A 39 -15.43 0.11 0.44
C THR A 39 -15.68 -1.37 0.20
N LYS A 40 -15.23 -2.24 1.11
CA LYS A 40 -15.24 -3.71 0.96
C LYS A 40 -14.52 -4.22 -0.28
N THR A 41 -13.63 -3.41 -0.86
CA THR A 41 -12.90 -3.72 -2.09
C THR A 41 -11.40 -3.56 -1.87
N TYR A 42 -10.60 -4.48 -2.42
CA TYR A 42 -9.14 -4.39 -2.41
C TYR A 42 -8.67 -3.59 -3.63
N PHE A 43 -8.32 -2.32 -3.43
CA PHE A 43 -7.68 -1.51 -4.46
C PHE A 43 -6.65 -0.58 -3.87
N LEU A 44 -5.73 -0.12 -4.73
CA LEU A 44 -4.72 0.88 -4.44
C LEU A 44 -4.89 2.04 -5.41
N HIS A 45 -4.65 3.25 -4.92
CA HIS A 45 -4.30 4.37 -5.77
C HIS A 45 -2.79 4.36 -5.90
N ILE A 46 -2.32 4.29 -7.13
CA ILE A 46 -0.91 4.23 -7.48
C ILE A 46 -0.61 5.51 -8.24
N ASP A 47 -0.24 6.57 -7.53
CA ASP A 47 0.55 7.62 -8.15
C ASP A 47 2.03 7.28 -7.99
N GLU A 48 2.85 7.53 -9.02
CA GLU A 48 4.30 7.22 -8.97
C GLU A 48 5.00 7.81 -7.75
N LYS A 49 4.47 8.93 -7.23
CA LYS A 49 4.91 9.58 -5.99
C LYS A 49 4.53 8.80 -4.72
N GLU A 50 3.40 8.10 -4.72
CA GLU A 50 2.94 7.30 -3.57
C GLU A 50 3.72 5.99 -3.46
N LEU A 51 4.20 5.42 -4.57
CA LEU A 51 5.09 4.25 -4.55
C LEU A 51 6.46 4.55 -3.90
N GLN A 52 6.87 5.82 -3.90
CA GLN A 52 8.09 6.29 -3.25
C GLN A 52 7.84 6.81 -1.83
N ALA A 53 6.61 6.73 -1.32
CA ALA A 53 6.29 7.21 0.02
C ALA A 53 6.90 6.27 1.06
N GLU A 54 7.70 6.84 1.96
CA GLU A 54 8.37 6.11 3.04
C GLU A 54 7.91 6.61 4.40
N VAL A 55 7.93 5.72 5.39
CA VAL A 55 7.71 6.09 6.78
C VAL A 55 8.93 6.87 7.27
N LEU A 56 8.83 8.20 7.30
CA LEU A 56 9.79 9.04 7.99
C LEU A 56 9.49 8.97 9.48
N LEU A 57 10.32 8.25 10.24
CA LEU A 57 10.36 8.36 11.69
C LEU A 57 10.88 9.77 12.04
N LEU A 58 9.97 10.74 12.10
CA LEU A 58 10.28 12.06 12.64
C LEU A 58 10.63 11.87 14.12
N GLY A 59 11.90 12.12 14.43
CA GLY A 59 12.57 11.72 15.67
C GLY A 59 11.70 11.84 16.92
N GLN A 60 11.53 10.71 17.61
CA GLN A 60 11.22 10.73 19.04
C GLN A 60 12.43 11.37 19.73
N LYS A 61 12.26 12.62 20.15
CA LYS A 61 13.23 13.35 20.95
C LYS A 61 13.15 12.93 22.40
#